data_AF-A0A6S7FVE6-F1
#
_entry.id   AF-A0A6S7FVE6-F1
#
_cell.length_a   1.000
_cell.length_b   1.000
_cell.length_c   1.000
_cell.angle_alpha   90.00
_cell.angle_beta   90.00
_cell.angle_gamma   90.00
#
_symmetry.space_group_name_H-M   'P 1'
#
loop_
_entity.id
_entity.type
_entity.pdbx_description
1 polymer ?
#
loop_
_entity_poly.entity_id
_entity_poly.type
_entity_poly.pdbx_seq_one_letter_code
_entity_poly.pdbx_strand_id
1 'polypeptide(L)'
;RFDVLSVLRTVRLRATRSGRFDVLRTVRCTQPNALPTELRAQLEEHWASIPKVDIPEILLDIRTAPKREKVYADHGTGAKKGICVFQATLDEIPDGYYFIGQVAVGQTESVDVPKSSVILVKPLLANLIKPPLYYESKWNDKDSGGKIDCSFWRVVAPEGYVALGDVVTNNYSEPSSKFTAKFACIRKDLLVPGKFTNLWDDRGSGAKLDGSAWQVDGPGLAGLFKVQSGYQEPAMPAFVLPAKLVQKK
;
A
#
# COMPACT_ATOMS: atom_id res chain seq x y z
N ARG A 1 46.28 12.30 -5.42
CA ARG A 1 45.50 12.49 -4.18
C ARG A 1 44.08 12.03 -4.49
N PHE A 2 43.67 10.88 -3.95
CA PHE A 2 42.29 10.41 -4.09
C PHE A 2 41.44 11.18 -3.08
N ASP A 3 40.49 11.95 -3.58
CA ASP A 3 39.57 12.73 -2.74
C ASP A 3 38.47 11.80 -2.21
N VAL A 4 38.51 11.56 -0.90
CA VAL A 4 37.60 10.67 -0.14
C VAL A 4 36.14 11.12 -0.26
N LEU A 5 35.90 12.42 -0.48
CA LEU A 5 34.54 12.98 -0.64
C LEU A 5 33.90 12.59 -1.99
N SER A 6 34.70 12.25 -3.00
CA SER A 6 34.17 11.87 -4.33
C SER A 6 33.56 10.46 -4.34
N VAL A 7 34.04 9.55 -3.48
CA VAL A 7 33.58 8.15 -3.41
C VAL A 7 32.26 8.02 -2.64
N LEU A 8 32.01 8.89 -1.67
CA LEU A 8 30.80 8.85 -0.84
C LEU A 8 29.52 9.26 -1.59
N ARG A 9 29.63 9.92 -2.75
CA ARG A 9 28.47 10.32 -3.58
C ARG A 9 27.76 9.16 -4.27
N THR A 10 28.24 7.90 -4.16
CA THR A 10 27.67 6.75 -4.88
C THR A 10 27.32 5.57 -3.97
N VAL A 11 27.00 5.79 -2.70
CA VAL A 11 26.52 4.71 -1.82
C VAL A 11 25.00 4.56 -1.95
N ARG A 12 24.55 3.64 -2.83
CA ARG A 12 23.17 3.14 -2.80
C ARG A 12 23.05 2.11 -1.67
N LEU A 13 22.33 2.47 -0.61
CA LEU A 13 21.97 1.55 0.47
C LEU A 13 21.09 0.42 -0.10
N ARG A 14 21.53 -0.83 0.03
CA ARG A 14 20.73 -2.03 -0.28
C ARG A 14 20.63 -2.88 0.98
N ALA A 15 19.43 -3.01 1.53
CA ALA A 15 19.17 -3.80 2.73
C ALA A 15 19.38 -5.31 2.45
N THR A 16 20.11 -6.00 3.33
CA THR A 16 20.19 -7.47 3.33
C THR A 16 19.22 -8.05 4.37
N ARG A 17 18.83 -9.33 4.19
CA ARG A 17 17.80 -10.01 5.01
C ARG A 17 18.11 -10.14 6.50
N SER A 18 19.31 -9.76 6.97
CA SER A 18 19.77 -9.91 8.36
C SER A 18 19.73 -8.62 9.18
N GLY A 19 19.26 -7.49 8.64
CA GLY A 19 19.24 -6.21 9.36
C GLY A 19 20.63 -5.62 9.65
N ARG A 20 21.72 -6.26 9.20
CA ARG A 20 23.06 -5.69 9.19
C ARG A 20 23.29 -4.97 7.86
N PHE A 21 23.57 -3.68 7.94
CA PHE A 21 24.01 -2.88 6.79
C PHE A 21 25.49 -3.18 6.52
N ASP A 22 25.76 -4.14 5.65
CA ASP A 22 27.10 -4.36 5.09
C ASP A 22 27.32 -3.38 3.91
N VAL A 23 27.84 -2.19 4.22
CA VAL A 23 28.20 -1.19 3.19
C VAL A 23 29.42 -1.63 2.36
N LEU A 24 30.17 -2.64 2.83
CA LEU A 24 31.34 -3.20 2.14
C LEU A 24 31.03 -3.82 0.75
N ARG A 25 29.77 -4.04 0.37
CA ARG A 25 29.42 -4.70 -0.91
C ARG A 25 28.92 -3.80 -2.03
N THR A 26 28.85 -2.47 -1.85
CA THR A 26 28.33 -1.59 -2.91
C THR A 26 29.23 -0.43 -3.31
N VAL A 27 30.52 -0.49 -2.98
CA VAL A 27 31.53 0.10 -3.86
C VAL A 27 31.89 -1.00 -4.85
N ARG A 28 31.45 -0.90 -6.11
CA ARG A 28 32.07 -1.69 -7.19
C ARG A 28 33.50 -1.15 -7.38
N CYS A 29 34.38 -1.46 -6.44
CA CYS A 29 35.79 -1.38 -6.67
C CYS A 29 36.11 -2.68 -7.40
N THR A 30 36.52 -2.58 -8.67
CA THR A 30 36.87 -3.71 -9.53
C THR A 30 38.04 -4.54 -8.99
N GLN A 31 38.65 -4.17 -7.86
CA GLN A 31 39.62 -4.97 -7.12
C GLN A 31 39.52 -4.72 -5.60
N PRO A 32 39.06 -5.69 -4.79
CA PRO A 32 38.98 -5.56 -3.33
C PRO A 32 40.34 -5.34 -2.66
N ASN A 33 41.45 -5.59 -3.37
CA ASN A 33 42.82 -5.51 -2.86
C ASN A 33 43.56 -4.21 -3.25
N ALA A 34 42.93 -3.28 -3.98
CA ALA A 34 43.61 -2.09 -4.51
C ALA A 34 43.56 -0.84 -3.60
N LEU A 35 42.79 -0.86 -2.50
CA LEU A 35 42.74 0.25 -1.55
C LEU A 35 43.96 0.20 -0.60
N PRO A 36 44.78 1.27 -0.53
CA PRO A 36 45.89 1.38 0.42
C PRO A 36 45.41 1.12 1.85
N THR A 37 46.22 0.42 2.65
CA THR A 37 45.92 0.04 4.04
C THR A 37 45.47 1.23 4.89
N GLU A 38 46.12 2.38 4.70
CA GLU A 38 45.79 3.67 5.35
C GLU A 38 44.34 4.09 5.11
N LEU A 39 43.88 4.00 3.86
CA LEU A 39 42.54 4.43 3.46
C LEU A 39 41.48 3.47 3.99
N ARG A 40 41.80 2.17 4.10
CA ARG A 40 40.91 1.20 4.76
C ARG A 40 40.76 1.50 6.25
N ALA A 41 41.86 1.76 6.94
CA ALA A 41 41.83 2.08 8.36
C ALA A 41 41.01 3.35 8.64
N GLN A 42 41.18 4.40 7.82
CA GLN A 42 40.38 5.63 7.91
C GLN A 42 38.89 5.40 7.67
N LEU A 43 38.52 4.52 6.73
CA LEU A 43 37.13 4.17 6.46
C LEU A 43 36.51 3.37 7.61
N GLU A 44 37.25 2.43 8.19
CA GLU A 44 36.79 1.65 9.35
C GLU A 44 36.64 2.53 10.60
N GLU A 45 37.58 3.44 10.86
CA GLU A 45 37.50 4.39 11.98
C GLU A 45 36.34 5.37 11.79
N HIS A 46 36.17 5.91 10.58
CA HIS A 46 35.03 6.77 10.27
C HIS A 46 33.72 6.01 10.44
N TRP A 47 33.61 4.76 9.97
CA TRP A 47 32.42 3.93 10.14
C TRP A 47 32.12 3.62 11.60
N ALA A 48 33.14 3.29 12.38
CA ALA A 48 33.01 3.05 13.82
C ALA A 48 32.59 4.31 14.59
N SER A 49 32.90 5.50 14.07
CA SER A 49 32.48 6.79 14.63
C SER A 49 31.03 7.17 14.29
N ILE A 50 30.41 6.53 13.29
CA ILE A 50 29.01 6.80 12.95
C ILE A 50 28.14 6.19 14.05
N PRO A 51 27.29 6.98 14.73
CA PRO A 51 26.39 6.45 15.74
C PRO A 51 25.46 5.41 15.11
N LYS A 52 25.43 4.20 15.68
CA LYS A 52 24.46 3.18 15.31
C LYS A 52 23.07 3.73 15.62
N VAL A 53 22.31 4.04 14.57
CA VAL A 53 20.90 4.38 14.71
C VAL A 53 20.15 3.06 14.85
N ASP A 54 19.65 2.78 16.05
CA ASP A 54 18.72 1.68 16.27
C ASP A 54 17.40 2.02 15.57
N ILE A 55 17.23 1.53 14.35
CA ILE A 55 15.95 1.63 13.65
C ILE A 55 15.02 0.65 14.37
N PRO A 56 13.90 1.13 14.96
CA PRO A 56 12.97 0.23 15.63
C PRO A 56 12.41 -0.76 14.61
N GLU A 57 12.36 -2.03 15.01
CA GLU A 57 11.81 -3.11 14.16
C GLU A 57 10.32 -2.83 13.83
N ILE A 58 9.63 -2.16 14.74
CA ILE A 58 8.27 -1.67 14.56
C ILE A 58 8.27 -0.22 14.08
N LEU A 59 7.57 0.03 12.98
CA LEU A 59 7.48 1.35 12.34
C LEU A 59 6.06 1.90 12.33
N LEU A 60 5.04 1.04 12.46
CA LEU A 60 3.63 1.43 12.40
C LEU A 60 2.85 0.80 13.56
N ASP A 61 2.03 1.59 14.23
CA ASP A 61 0.95 1.06 15.07
C ASP A 61 -0.22 0.67 14.16
N ILE A 62 -0.83 -0.49 14.41
CA ILE A 62 -2.06 -0.91 13.74
C ILE A 62 -3.20 -1.10 14.73
N ARG A 63 -4.42 -0.84 14.26
CA ARG A 63 -5.64 -1.21 14.96
C ARG A 63 -6.80 -1.43 14.01
N THR A 64 -7.84 -2.05 14.53
CA THR A 64 -9.11 -2.19 13.83
C THR A 64 -9.90 -0.88 13.90
N ALA A 65 -10.60 -0.53 12.83
CA ALA A 65 -11.48 0.63 12.83
C ALA A 65 -12.55 0.52 13.95
N PRO A 66 -12.80 1.57 14.75
CA PRO A 66 -13.82 1.53 15.80
C PRO A 66 -15.22 1.28 15.26
N LYS A 67 -15.51 1.90 14.10
CA LYS A 67 -16.76 1.74 13.37
C LYS A 67 -16.46 1.54 11.88
N ARG A 68 -17.26 0.70 11.25
CA ARG A 68 -17.20 0.40 9.82
C ARG A 68 -18.58 0.53 9.20
N GLU A 69 -18.59 0.87 7.93
CA GLU A 69 -19.80 1.08 7.14
C GLU A 69 -19.67 0.39 5.79
N LYS A 70 -20.82 -0.04 5.26
CA LYS A 70 -20.92 -0.53 3.89
C LYS A 70 -20.94 0.67 2.96
N VAL A 71 -20.05 0.66 1.97
CA VAL A 71 -19.97 1.68 0.92
C VAL A 71 -20.83 1.26 -0.27
N TYR A 72 -20.66 0.02 -0.73
CA TYR A 72 -21.30 -0.47 -1.94
C TYR A 72 -21.68 -1.95 -1.81
N ALA A 73 -22.75 -2.32 -2.50
CA ALA A 73 -23.12 -3.69 -2.80
C ALA A 73 -23.71 -3.75 -4.21
N ASP A 74 -23.33 -4.74 -5.01
CA ASP A 74 -23.74 -4.87 -6.42
C ASP A 74 -25.13 -5.49 -6.63
N HIS A 75 -26.02 -5.31 -5.64
CA HIS A 75 -27.36 -5.90 -5.66
C HIS A 75 -28.19 -5.38 -6.84
N GLY A 76 -28.70 -6.31 -7.65
CA GLY A 76 -29.56 -6.01 -8.79
C GLY A 76 -28.81 -5.59 -10.06
N THR A 77 -27.48 -5.61 -10.08
CA THR A 77 -26.69 -5.29 -11.28
C THR A 77 -26.74 -6.40 -12.34
N GLY A 78 -27.02 -7.65 -11.96
CA GLY A 78 -26.94 -8.80 -12.88
C GLY A 78 -25.52 -9.33 -13.10
N ALA A 79 -24.52 -8.77 -12.42
CA ALA A 79 -23.17 -9.30 -12.41
C ALA A 79 -23.16 -10.77 -11.92
N LYS A 80 -22.32 -11.60 -12.55
CA LYS A 80 -22.24 -13.04 -12.23
C LYS A 80 -21.62 -13.33 -10.86
N LYS A 81 -20.83 -12.40 -10.34
CA LYS A 81 -20.20 -12.47 -9.02
C LYS A 81 -20.69 -11.29 -8.21
N GLY A 82 -20.87 -11.51 -6.91
CA GLY A 82 -21.23 -10.47 -5.96
C GLY A 82 -20.02 -9.73 -5.41
N ILE A 83 -20.21 -8.46 -5.05
CA ILE A 83 -19.22 -7.69 -4.27
C ILE A 83 -19.92 -6.78 -3.26
N CYS A 84 -19.40 -6.78 -2.04
CA CYS A 84 -19.66 -5.74 -1.05
C CYS A 84 -18.35 -5.06 -0.67
N VAL A 85 -18.38 -3.73 -0.55
CA VAL A 85 -17.23 -2.91 -0.16
C VAL A 85 -17.51 -2.20 1.15
N PHE A 86 -16.54 -2.25 2.06
CA PHE A 86 -16.62 -1.71 3.41
C PHE A 86 -15.43 -0.81 3.70
N GLN A 87 -15.65 0.18 4.57
CA GLN A 87 -14.62 1.10 5.03
C GLN A 87 -14.80 1.47 6.49
N ALA A 88 -13.81 2.16 7.07
CA ALA A 88 -13.95 2.81 8.37
C ALA A 88 -14.85 4.04 8.23
N THR A 89 -15.76 4.27 9.18
CA THR A 89 -16.50 5.54 9.24
C THR A 89 -15.50 6.66 9.54
N LEU A 90 -15.39 7.63 8.62
CA LEU A 90 -14.29 8.61 8.62
C LEU A 90 -14.18 9.43 9.91
N ASP A 91 -15.33 9.78 10.51
CA ASP A 91 -15.40 10.56 11.76
C ASP A 91 -14.98 9.78 13.01
N GLU A 92 -14.94 8.45 12.90
CA GLU A 92 -14.57 7.55 13.99
C GLU A 92 -13.09 7.12 13.90
N ILE A 93 -12.35 7.62 12.89
CA ILE A 93 -10.92 7.33 12.73
C ILE A 93 -10.14 8.18 13.73
N PRO A 94 -9.45 7.57 14.71
CA PRO A 94 -8.73 8.30 15.74
C PRO A 94 -7.59 9.16 15.16
N ASP A 95 -7.19 10.20 15.89
CA ASP A 95 -6.14 11.10 15.43
C ASP A 95 -4.79 10.41 15.24
N GLY A 96 -4.15 10.75 14.12
CA GLY A 96 -2.91 10.12 13.67
C GLY A 96 -3.08 8.73 13.08
N TYR A 97 -4.30 8.18 13.02
CA TYR A 97 -4.60 6.95 12.29
C TYR A 97 -5.17 7.25 10.91
N TYR A 98 -4.84 6.37 9.97
CA TYR A 98 -5.19 6.45 8.56
C TYR A 98 -5.58 5.07 8.06
N PHE A 99 -6.53 4.97 7.13
CA PHE A 99 -6.80 3.71 6.44
C PHE A 99 -5.87 3.57 5.23
N ILE A 100 -5.58 2.32 4.86
CA ILE A 100 -4.63 1.97 3.76
C ILE A 100 -5.33 1.37 2.53
N GLY A 101 -6.66 1.38 2.56
CA GLY A 101 -7.54 0.85 1.53
C GLY A 101 -8.90 0.46 2.11
N GLN A 102 -9.87 0.25 1.24
CA GLN A 102 -11.15 -0.37 1.61
C GLN A 102 -11.02 -1.90 1.60
N VAL A 103 -12.03 -2.57 2.16
CA VAL A 103 -12.15 -4.03 2.16
C VAL A 103 -13.26 -4.41 1.22
N ALA A 104 -13.01 -5.41 0.37
CA ALA A 104 -14.02 -5.99 -0.50
C ALA A 104 -14.21 -7.48 -0.18
N VAL A 105 -15.45 -7.95 -0.24
CA VAL A 105 -15.84 -9.36 -0.09
C VAL A 105 -16.64 -9.77 -1.30
N GLY A 106 -16.33 -10.94 -1.86
CA GLY A 106 -16.94 -11.49 -3.07
C GLY A 106 -18.34 -12.07 -2.85
N GLN A 107 -19.26 -11.29 -2.27
CA GLN A 107 -20.64 -11.68 -1.96
C GLN A 107 -21.55 -10.44 -2.05
N THR A 108 -22.76 -10.58 -2.61
CA THR A 108 -23.72 -9.47 -2.79
C THR A 108 -24.47 -9.11 -1.51
N GLU A 109 -24.74 -10.08 -0.63
CA GLU A 109 -25.63 -9.91 0.52
C GLU A 109 -24.89 -9.80 1.86
N SER A 110 -23.58 -9.52 1.85
CA SER A 110 -22.83 -9.35 3.10
C SER A 110 -23.33 -8.11 3.84
N VAL A 111 -23.94 -8.29 5.01
CA VAL A 111 -24.42 -7.17 5.83
C VAL A 111 -23.26 -6.40 6.47
N ASP A 112 -22.20 -7.12 6.85
CA ASP A 112 -21.04 -6.58 7.55
C ASP A 112 -19.80 -7.45 7.28
N VAL A 113 -18.62 -6.95 7.66
CA VAL A 113 -17.34 -7.68 7.68
C VAL A 113 -16.86 -7.90 9.12
N PRO A 114 -15.98 -8.88 9.38
CA PRO A 114 -15.33 -9.02 10.68
C PRO A 114 -14.69 -7.71 11.15
N LYS A 115 -14.72 -7.44 12.46
CA LYS A 115 -14.08 -6.24 13.06
C LYS A 115 -12.58 -6.15 12.71
N SER A 116 -11.92 -7.29 12.51
CA SER A 116 -10.51 -7.38 12.13
C SER A 116 -10.20 -7.01 10.68
N SER A 117 -11.22 -6.82 9.83
CA SER A 117 -11.02 -6.64 8.39
C SER A 117 -10.57 -5.23 8.02
N VAL A 118 -11.08 -4.19 8.69
CA VAL A 118 -10.73 -2.80 8.37
C VAL A 118 -9.60 -2.34 9.29
N ILE A 119 -8.39 -2.25 8.73
CA ILE A 119 -7.17 -1.91 9.47
C ILE A 119 -6.80 -0.44 9.26
N LEU A 120 -6.47 0.22 10.36
CA LEU A 120 -5.90 1.56 10.41
C LEU A 120 -4.42 1.47 10.79
N VAL A 121 -3.61 2.36 10.23
CA VAL A 121 -2.18 2.51 10.52
C VAL A 121 -1.90 3.88 11.14
N LYS A 122 -0.94 3.93 12.06
CA LYS A 122 -0.37 5.18 12.59
C LYS A 122 1.15 5.12 12.47
N PRO A 123 1.80 6.09 11.80
CA PRO A 123 3.24 6.11 11.66
C PRO A 123 3.93 6.45 12.99
N LEU A 124 4.97 5.71 13.35
CA LEU A 124 5.80 5.98 14.54
C LEU A 124 6.97 6.94 14.25
N LEU A 125 7.34 7.06 12.97
CA LEU A 125 8.36 7.98 12.49
C LEU A 125 7.82 8.84 11.35
N ALA A 126 8.46 9.98 11.13
CA ALA A 126 8.13 10.85 10.01
C ALA A 126 8.34 10.17 8.65
N ASN A 127 7.60 10.61 7.64
CA ASN A 127 7.74 10.19 6.24
C ASN A 127 7.49 8.68 5.96
N LEU A 128 6.91 7.92 6.88
CA LEU A 128 6.52 6.53 6.60
C LEU A 128 5.25 6.44 5.73
N ILE A 129 4.42 7.49 5.77
CA ILE A 129 3.19 7.60 4.99
C ILE A 129 3.09 8.96 4.29
N LYS A 130 2.28 9.01 3.22
CA LYS A 130 1.85 10.22 2.53
C LYS A 130 0.38 10.11 2.11
N PRO A 131 -0.35 11.22 1.94
CA PRO A 131 -1.66 11.18 1.32
C PRO A 131 -1.57 10.77 -0.16
N PRO A 132 -2.67 10.28 -0.77
CA PRO A 132 -2.78 10.14 -2.22
C PRO A 132 -2.49 11.44 -2.97
N LEU A 133 -1.97 11.35 -4.19
CA LEU A 133 -1.84 12.50 -5.10
C LEU A 133 -3.17 12.80 -5.80
N TYR A 134 -3.80 11.77 -6.35
CA TYR A 134 -5.08 11.85 -7.06
C TYR A 134 -5.67 10.44 -7.23
N TYR A 135 -6.83 10.37 -7.87
CA TYR A 135 -7.54 9.13 -8.14
C TYR A 135 -7.76 8.94 -9.64
N GLU A 136 -7.46 7.76 -10.16
CA GLU A 136 -7.76 7.41 -11.54
C GLU A 136 -9.06 6.61 -11.59
N SER A 137 -10.05 7.09 -12.34
CA SER A 137 -11.27 6.30 -12.59
C SER A 137 -10.92 5.06 -13.39
N LYS A 138 -11.32 3.88 -12.88
CA LYS A 138 -11.12 2.59 -13.56
C LYS A 138 -12.40 1.99 -14.08
N TRP A 139 -13.51 2.19 -13.37
CA TRP A 139 -14.81 1.70 -13.76
C TRP A 139 -15.91 2.46 -13.02
N ASN A 140 -17.11 2.51 -13.59
CA ASN A 140 -18.32 2.95 -12.93
C ASN A 140 -19.51 2.20 -13.51
N ASP A 141 -20.61 2.15 -12.77
CA ASP A 141 -21.76 1.33 -13.09
C ASP A 141 -22.81 2.05 -13.96
N LYS A 142 -22.45 3.14 -14.63
CA LYS A 142 -23.38 3.86 -15.53
C LYS A 142 -23.99 2.90 -16.53
N ASP A 143 -25.32 2.98 -16.62
CA ASP A 143 -26.17 2.16 -17.48
C ASP A 143 -26.23 0.65 -17.14
N SER A 144 -25.70 0.23 -15.98
CA SER A 144 -25.82 -1.16 -15.48
C SER A 144 -27.24 -1.54 -15.02
N GLY A 145 -28.10 -0.56 -14.75
CA GLY A 145 -29.40 -0.79 -14.11
C GLY A 145 -29.31 -1.15 -12.62
N GLY A 146 -28.11 -1.05 -12.03
CA GLY A 146 -27.90 -1.18 -10.58
C GLY A 146 -28.70 -0.15 -9.77
N LYS A 147 -29.08 -0.52 -8.54
CA LYS A 147 -29.86 0.37 -7.65
C LYS A 147 -29.03 1.45 -6.97
N ILE A 148 -27.71 1.29 -6.93
CA ILE A 148 -26.78 2.15 -6.21
C ILE A 148 -25.65 2.50 -7.16
N ASP A 149 -25.56 3.77 -7.55
CA ASP A 149 -24.45 4.28 -8.35
C ASP A 149 -23.11 4.00 -7.66
N CYS A 150 -22.09 3.63 -8.44
CA CYS A 150 -20.76 3.48 -7.89
C CYS A 150 -19.65 3.76 -8.90
N SER A 151 -18.48 4.09 -8.35
CA SER A 151 -17.24 4.29 -9.12
C SER A 151 -16.05 3.66 -8.43
N PHE A 152 -15.22 3.01 -9.21
CA PHE A 152 -14.04 2.29 -8.78
C PHE A 152 -12.81 3.12 -9.19
N TRP A 153 -12.00 3.44 -8.20
CA TRP A 153 -10.89 4.39 -8.33
C TRP A 153 -9.58 3.75 -7.91
N ARG A 154 -8.58 3.85 -8.79
CA ARG A 154 -7.22 3.54 -8.42
C ARG A 154 -6.60 4.71 -7.69
N VAL A 155 -6.03 4.44 -6.52
CA VAL A 155 -5.35 5.46 -5.72
C VAL A 155 -3.94 5.65 -6.24
N VAL A 156 -3.60 6.87 -6.66
CA VAL A 156 -2.24 7.19 -7.13
C VAL A 156 -1.42 7.76 -5.99
N ALA A 157 -0.35 7.05 -5.64
CA ALA A 157 0.56 7.43 -4.57
C ALA A 157 1.67 8.38 -5.07
N PRO A 158 2.25 9.22 -4.19
CA PRO A 158 3.47 9.96 -4.49
C PRO A 158 4.65 9.04 -4.83
N GLU A 159 5.65 9.58 -5.53
CA GLU A 159 6.88 8.84 -5.82
C GLU A 159 7.54 8.31 -4.54
N GLY A 160 7.95 7.04 -4.56
CA GLY A 160 8.51 6.35 -3.39
C GLY A 160 7.47 5.79 -2.41
N TYR A 161 6.17 6.00 -2.66
CA TYR A 161 5.06 5.46 -1.88
C TYR A 161 4.17 4.56 -2.73
N VAL A 162 3.33 3.77 -2.06
CA VAL A 162 2.38 2.85 -2.68
C VAL A 162 1.07 2.92 -1.90
N ALA A 163 -0.04 3.08 -2.61
CA ALA A 163 -1.37 2.81 -2.05
C ALA A 163 -1.59 1.30 -2.04
N LEU A 164 -1.89 0.71 -0.88
CA LEU A 164 -2.01 -0.75 -0.75
C LEU A 164 -3.37 -1.26 -1.26
N GLY A 165 -4.45 -0.54 -0.97
CA GLY A 165 -5.77 -0.78 -1.55
C GLY A 165 -6.20 0.33 -2.49
N ASP A 166 -7.19 0.02 -3.32
CA ASP A 166 -7.95 0.97 -4.12
C ASP A 166 -9.30 1.27 -3.42
N VAL A 167 -10.11 2.15 -4.02
CA VAL A 167 -11.30 2.71 -3.37
C VAL A 167 -12.49 2.71 -4.30
N VAL A 168 -13.67 2.53 -3.72
CA VAL A 168 -14.97 2.61 -4.36
C VAL A 168 -15.76 3.72 -3.67
N THR A 169 -16.47 4.51 -4.47
CA THR A 169 -17.44 5.50 -3.99
C THR A 169 -18.84 5.05 -4.40
N ASN A 170 -19.84 5.38 -3.59
CA ASN A 170 -21.27 5.11 -3.83
C ASN A 170 -21.95 6.22 -4.66
N ASN A 171 -21.17 6.80 -5.58
CA ASN A 171 -21.57 7.87 -6.49
C ASN A 171 -20.55 7.93 -7.64
N TYR A 172 -20.71 8.90 -8.54
CA TYR A 172 -19.80 9.11 -9.67
C TYR A 172 -18.65 10.09 -9.42
N SER A 173 -18.54 10.62 -8.20
CA SER A 173 -17.49 11.55 -7.82
C SER A 173 -16.28 10.81 -7.27
N GLU A 174 -15.11 11.41 -7.47
CA GLU A 174 -13.89 10.97 -6.83
C GLU A 174 -13.99 11.09 -5.30
N PRO A 175 -13.13 10.39 -4.54
CA PRO A 175 -13.12 10.48 -3.09
C PRO A 175 -12.93 11.92 -2.58
N SER A 176 -13.67 12.28 -1.53
CA SER A 176 -13.64 13.64 -0.97
C SER A 176 -12.27 14.01 -0.37
N SER A 177 -12.06 15.31 -0.15
CA SER A 177 -10.88 15.82 0.56
C SER A 177 -10.77 15.25 1.98
N LYS A 178 -11.90 15.09 2.68
CA LYS A 178 -11.97 14.46 4.01
C LYS A 178 -11.52 13.00 3.98
N PHE A 179 -11.95 12.26 2.97
CA PHE A 179 -11.49 10.88 2.76
C PHE A 179 -9.98 10.84 2.48
N THR A 180 -9.51 11.69 1.57
CA THR A 180 -8.10 11.80 1.19
C THR A 180 -7.21 12.13 2.38
N ALA A 181 -7.65 13.03 3.28
CA ALA A 181 -6.93 13.38 4.50
C ALA A 181 -6.79 12.22 5.51
N LYS A 182 -7.62 11.18 5.40
CA LYS A 182 -7.60 9.99 6.26
C LYS A 182 -6.99 8.76 5.55
N PHE A 183 -6.58 8.85 4.28
CA PHE A 183 -5.95 7.78 3.52
C PHE A 183 -4.41 7.85 3.60
N ALA A 184 -3.74 6.72 3.80
CA ALA A 184 -2.28 6.62 3.78
C ALA A 184 -1.75 5.74 2.63
N CYS A 185 -0.90 6.33 1.79
CA CYS A 185 0.05 5.60 0.96
C CYS A 185 1.30 5.30 1.80
N ILE A 186 1.83 4.09 1.72
CA ILE A 186 2.95 3.61 2.54
C ILE A 186 4.26 3.69 1.76
N ARG A 187 5.36 4.03 2.42
CA ARG A 187 6.67 4.07 1.80
C ARG A 187 7.06 2.70 1.22
N LYS A 188 7.48 2.68 -0.04
CA LYS A 188 7.60 1.46 -0.85
C LYS A 188 8.64 0.47 -0.32
N ASP A 189 9.72 0.95 0.27
CA ASP A 189 10.81 0.14 0.84
C ASP A 189 10.39 -0.70 2.06
N LEU A 190 9.25 -0.37 2.68
CA LEU A 190 8.68 -1.10 3.81
C LEU A 190 7.84 -2.31 3.37
N LEU A 191 7.51 -2.38 2.08
CA LEU A 191 6.54 -3.34 1.54
C LEU A 191 7.23 -4.56 0.96
N VAL A 192 6.52 -5.69 0.97
CA VAL A 192 6.95 -6.92 0.31
C VAL A 192 6.03 -7.26 -0.85
N PRO A 193 6.51 -8.00 -1.86
CA PRO A 193 5.68 -8.42 -2.99
C PRO A 193 4.45 -9.20 -2.53
N GLY A 194 3.31 -8.86 -3.11
CA GLY A 194 2.06 -9.62 -3.02
C GLY A 194 1.74 -10.35 -4.33
N LYS A 195 0.53 -10.90 -4.41
CA LYS A 195 -0.04 -11.52 -5.60
C LYS A 195 -1.50 -11.10 -5.74
N PHE A 196 -1.97 -11.03 -6.97
CA PHE A 196 -3.38 -10.78 -7.26
C PHE A 196 -4.17 -12.08 -7.31
N THR A 197 -5.37 -12.03 -6.76
CA THR A 197 -6.40 -13.06 -6.90
C THR A 197 -7.66 -12.37 -7.40
N ASN A 198 -8.29 -12.86 -8.48
CA ASN A 198 -9.51 -12.25 -9.00
C ASN A 198 -10.62 -12.36 -7.95
N LEU A 199 -11.14 -11.21 -7.51
CA LEU A 199 -12.19 -11.12 -6.49
C LEU A 199 -13.56 -10.98 -7.15
N TRP A 200 -13.65 -10.08 -8.13
CA TRP A 200 -14.90 -9.72 -8.79
C TRP A 200 -14.63 -9.18 -10.19
N ASP A 201 -15.60 -9.34 -11.08
CA ASP A 201 -15.65 -8.68 -12.38
C ASP A 201 -17.11 -8.39 -12.75
N ASP A 202 -17.30 -7.33 -13.54
CA ASP A 202 -18.62 -6.79 -13.84
C ASP A 202 -19.35 -7.52 -14.97
N ARG A 203 -18.89 -8.70 -15.40
CA ARG A 203 -19.51 -9.45 -16.49
C ARG A 203 -20.97 -9.78 -16.17
N GLY A 204 -21.84 -9.39 -17.09
CA GLY A 204 -23.29 -9.56 -16.95
C GLY A 204 -24.00 -8.36 -16.34
N SER A 205 -23.26 -7.34 -15.88
CA SER A 205 -23.84 -6.14 -15.27
C SER A 205 -24.59 -5.23 -16.25
N GLY A 206 -24.32 -5.35 -17.56
CA GLY A 206 -24.84 -4.42 -18.57
C GLY A 206 -24.19 -3.02 -18.54
N ALA A 207 -23.21 -2.78 -17.67
CA ALA A 207 -22.44 -1.53 -17.67
C ALA A 207 -21.71 -1.30 -19.00
N LYS A 208 -21.49 -0.03 -19.35
CA LYS A 208 -20.77 0.34 -20.59
C LYS A 208 -19.27 0.06 -20.56
N LEU A 209 -18.70 0.06 -19.35
CA LEU A 209 -17.27 -0.16 -19.13
C LEU A 209 -17.09 -1.56 -18.57
N ASP A 210 -15.97 -2.20 -18.89
CA ASP A 210 -15.57 -3.45 -18.26
C ASP A 210 -14.71 -3.15 -17.03
N GLY A 211 -14.96 -3.83 -15.92
CA GLY A 211 -14.29 -3.58 -14.64
C GLY A 211 -14.03 -4.86 -13.86
N SER A 212 -12.94 -4.87 -13.10
CA SER A 212 -12.63 -5.96 -12.19
C SER A 212 -11.96 -5.47 -10.91
N ALA A 213 -12.13 -6.25 -9.84
CA ALA A 213 -11.44 -6.09 -8.57
C ALA A 213 -10.61 -7.34 -8.26
N TRP A 214 -9.41 -7.10 -7.73
CA TRP A 214 -8.39 -8.12 -7.49
C TRP A 214 -7.91 -8.01 -6.06
N GLN A 215 -8.15 -9.04 -5.26
CA GLN A 215 -7.61 -9.12 -3.92
C GLN A 215 -6.07 -9.20 -3.97
N VAL A 216 -5.42 -8.55 -3.01
CA VAL A 216 -3.96 -8.61 -2.84
C VAL A 216 -3.62 -9.51 -1.67
N ASP A 217 -2.99 -10.64 -1.98
CA ASP A 217 -2.55 -11.63 -1.00
C ASP A 217 -1.02 -11.63 -0.85
N GLY A 218 -0.51 -12.02 0.32
CA GLY A 218 0.92 -12.09 0.56
C GLY A 218 1.29 -12.30 2.04
N PRO A 219 2.59 -12.36 2.36
CA PRO A 219 3.09 -12.57 3.73
C PRO A 219 3.03 -11.29 4.56
N GLY A 220 1.83 -10.76 4.77
CA GLY A 220 1.59 -9.49 5.47
C GLY A 220 0.11 -9.24 5.73
N LEU A 221 -0.24 -7.98 5.99
CA LEU A 221 -1.64 -7.56 6.07
C LEU A 221 -2.30 -7.76 4.69
N ALA A 222 -3.36 -8.57 4.68
CA ALA A 222 -4.16 -8.92 3.52
C ALA A 222 -5.58 -8.36 3.64
N GLY A 223 -6.42 -8.59 2.62
CA GLY A 223 -7.83 -8.15 2.59
C GLY A 223 -8.05 -6.81 1.90
N LEU A 224 -7.01 -6.24 1.30
CA LEU A 224 -7.08 -5.10 0.41
C LEU A 224 -7.24 -5.57 -1.04
N PHE A 225 -7.72 -4.70 -1.92
CA PHE A 225 -7.92 -5.01 -3.33
C PHE A 225 -7.42 -3.88 -4.23
N LYS A 226 -7.17 -4.23 -5.50
CA LYS A 226 -6.91 -3.31 -6.60
C LYS A 226 -8.01 -3.40 -7.64
N VAL A 227 -8.41 -2.26 -8.17
CA VAL A 227 -9.44 -2.17 -9.23
C VAL A 227 -8.78 -1.99 -10.58
N GLN A 228 -9.35 -2.52 -11.65
CA GLN A 228 -8.77 -2.52 -12.98
C GLN A 228 -9.85 -2.34 -14.04
N SER A 229 -9.53 -1.57 -15.08
CA SER A 229 -10.35 -1.51 -16.29
C SER A 229 -10.12 -2.78 -17.10
N GLY A 230 -11.20 -3.42 -17.52
CA GLY A 230 -11.18 -4.72 -18.16
C GLY A 230 -11.00 -5.88 -17.18
N TYR A 231 -10.82 -7.07 -17.74
CA TYR A 231 -10.80 -8.34 -17.01
C TYR A 231 -9.43 -8.97 -16.82
N GLN A 232 -8.38 -8.33 -17.32
CA GLN A 232 -7.03 -8.82 -17.14
C GLN A 232 -6.51 -8.46 -15.75
N GLU A 233 -5.59 -9.28 -15.24
CA GLU A 233 -4.86 -8.97 -14.00
C GLU A 233 -4.19 -7.59 -14.12
N PRO A 234 -4.17 -6.76 -13.05
CA PRO A 234 -3.56 -5.44 -13.10
C PRO A 234 -2.08 -5.53 -13.54
N ALA A 235 -1.72 -4.79 -14.58
CA ALA A 235 -0.35 -4.71 -15.09
C ALA A 235 0.56 -3.83 -14.21
N MET A 236 0.62 -4.15 -12.91
CA MET A 236 1.39 -3.43 -11.90
C MET A 236 1.84 -4.39 -10.78
N PRO A 237 2.90 -4.07 -10.04
CA PRO A 237 3.28 -4.89 -8.89
C PRO A 237 2.25 -4.80 -7.75
N ALA A 238 1.94 -5.96 -7.18
CA ALA A 238 1.20 -6.08 -5.93
C ALA A 238 2.14 -5.94 -4.71
N PHE A 239 1.65 -5.30 -3.65
CA PHE A 239 2.40 -5.11 -2.41
C PHE A 239 1.53 -5.39 -1.18
N VAL A 240 2.15 -5.92 -0.12
CA VAL A 240 1.54 -6.08 1.20
C VAL A 240 2.44 -5.49 2.29
N LEU A 241 1.82 -5.05 3.39
CA LEU A 241 2.54 -4.54 4.56
C LEU A 241 2.97 -5.71 5.47
N PRO A 242 4.27 -5.96 5.70
CA PRO A 242 4.73 -7.08 6.51
C PRO A 242 4.31 -6.96 7.98
N ALA A 243 3.87 -8.08 8.58
CA ALA A 243 3.45 -8.11 9.99
C ALA A 243 4.58 -7.74 10.98
N LYS A 244 5.85 -8.00 10.62
CA LYS A 244 7.00 -7.67 11.49
C LYS A 244 7.24 -6.17 11.69
N LEU A 245 6.69 -5.32 10.81
CA LEU A 245 6.88 -3.86 10.89
C LEU A 245 5.77 -3.18 11.70
N VAL A 246 4.77 -3.95 12.16
CA VAL A 246 3.57 -3.43 12.79
C VAL A 246 3.36 -4.02 14.17
N GLN A 247 2.81 -3.21 15.08
CA GLN A 247 2.35 -3.68 16.38
C GLN A 247 0.87 -3.34 16.59
N LYS A 248 0.11 -4.26 17.17
CA LYS A 248 -1.32 -4.05 17.46
C LYS A 248 -1.50 -3.34 18.79
N LYS A 249 -2.26 -2.24 18.80
CA LYS A 249 -2.65 -1.50 20.01
C LYS A 249 -4.16 -1.51 20.27
#